data_AF-A0A7W7QSP5-F1
#
_entry.id   AF-A0A7W7QSP5-F1
#
_cell.length_a   1.000
_cell.length_b   1.000
_cell.length_c   1.000
_cell.angle_alpha   90.00
_cell.angle_beta   90.00
_cell.angle_gamma   90.00
#
_symmetry.space_group_name_H-M   'P 1'
#
loop_
_entity.id
_entity.type
_entity.pdbx_description
1 polymer ?
#
loop_
_entity_poly.entity_id
_entity_poly.type
_entity_poly.pdbx_seq_one_letter_code
_entity_poly.pdbx_strand_id
1 'polypeptide(L)'
;MSTDTQRRTAFIGGLRDLAFFLEANPAVPVPTDSTIVTYYPEQGTDDDLCAEIDRIAALCGTSVDLRLLPLGLYTISRCFGPVHVEWTAILSIAKPPHGS
;
A
#
# COMPACT_ATOMS: atom_id res chain seq x y z
N MET A 1 6.16 -5.92 1.33
CA MET A 1 5.62 -6.81 0.29
C MET A 1 6.81 -7.43 -0.41
N SER A 2 6.77 -8.73 -0.66
CA SER A 2 7.91 -9.45 -1.24
C SER A 2 7.58 -9.88 -2.66
N THR A 3 8.57 -9.87 -3.53
CA THR A 3 8.52 -10.54 -4.84
C THR A 3 8.83 -12.04 -4.74
N ASP A 4 9.08 -12.56 -3.53
CA ASP A 4 9.21 -13.99 -3.28
C ASP A 4 7.96 -14.75 -3.76
N THR A 5 8.17 -15.73 -4.63
CA THR A 5 7.11 -16.47 -5.30
C THR A 5 6.22 -17.21 -4.31
N GLN A 6 6.79 -17.79 -3.26
CA GLN A 6 6.03 -18.54 -2.26
C GLN A 6 5.13 -17.60 -1.44
N ARG A 7 5.69 -16.49 -0.95
CA ARG A 7 4.93 -15.47 -0.21
C ARG A 7 3.85 -14.84 -1.08
N ARG A 8 4.17 -14.54 -2.35
CA ARG A 8 3.19 -14.02 -3.31
C ARG A 8 2.04 -15.01 -3.53
N THR A 9 2.35 -16.29 -3.71
CA THR A 9 1.34 -17.34 -3.90
C THR A 9 0.45 -17.48 -2.67
N ALA A 10 1.04 -17.52 -1.47
CA ALA A 10 0.29 -17.62 -0.22
C ALA A 10 -0.60 -16.39 0.02
N PHE A 11 -0.10 -15.18 -0.26
CA PHE A 11 -0.87 -13.95 -0.11
C PHE A 11 -2.08 -13.91 -1.08
N ILE A 12 -1.88 -14.27 -2.34
CA ILE A 12 -2.97 -14.36 -3.32
C ILE A 12 -3.98 -15.44 -2.92
N GLY A 13 -3.51 -16.60 -2.43
CA GLY A 13 -4.36 -17.67 -1.92
C GLY A 13 -5.29 -17.18 -0.80
N GLY A 14 -4.72 -16.57 0.24
CA GLY A 14 -5.51 -16.06 1.37
C GLY A 14 -6.54 -15.01 0.99
N LEU A 15 -6.25 -14.13 0.01
CA LEU A 15 -7.24 -13.17 -0.50
C LEU A 15 -8.41 -13.85 -1.21
N ARG A 16 -8.15 -14.92 -1.97
CA ARG A 16 -9.21 -15.71 -2.63
C ARG A 16 -10.05 -16.49 -1.63
N ASP A 17 -9.40 -17.09 -0.64
CA ASP A 17 -10.09 -17.83 0.42
C ASP A 17 -10.98 -16.91 1.25
N LEU A 18 -10.52 -15.68 1.54
CA LEU A 18 -11.33 -14.66 2.21
C LEU A 18 -12.56 -14.27 1.38
N ALA A 19 -12.38 -14.03 0.07
CA ALA A 19 -13.49 -13.71 -0.81
C ALA A 19 -14.54 -14.85 -0.84
N PHE A 20 -14.08 -16.10 -1.00
CA PHE A 20 -14.95 -17.27 -0.97
C PHE A 20 -15.68 -17.42 0.37
N PHE A 21 -14.99 -17.18 1.49
CA PHE A 21 -15.61 -17.22 2.81
C PHE A 21 -16.71 -16.17 2.97
N LEU A 22 -16.48 -14.93 2.53
CA LEU A 22 -17.48 -13.86 2.62
C LEU A 22 -18.69 -14.12 1.71
N GLU A 23 -18.47 -14.65 0.50
CA GLU A 23 -19.55 -15.06 -0.40
C GLU A 23 -20.42 -16.18 0.19
N ALA A 24 -19.80 -17.16 0.84
CA ALA A 24 -20.50 -18.29 1.46
C ALA A 24 -21.24 -17.92 2.76
N ASN A 25 -20.94 -16.77 3.37
CA ASN A 25 -21.46 -16.39 4.68
C ASN A 25 -22.07 -14.96 4.66
N PRO A 26 -23.25 -14.75 4.03
CA PRO A 26 -23.82 -13.41 3.82
C PRO A 26 -24.25 -12.68 5.11
N ALA A 27 -24.34 -13.40 6.25
CA ALA A 27 -24.60 -12.79 7.55
C ALA A 27 -23.35 -12.17 8.18
N VAL A 28 -22.16 -12.44 7.65
CA VAL A 28 -20.91 -11.82 8.11
C VAL A 28 -20.83 -10.41 7.53
N PRO A 29 -20.78 -9.37 8.36
CA PRO A 29 -20.66 -8.01 7.87
C PRO A 29 -19.30 -7.77 7.22
N VAL A 30 -19.30 -7.01 6.13
CA VAL A 30 -18.08 -6.46 5.53
C VAL A 30 -17.87 -5.02 6.03
N PRO A 31 -16.62 -4.52 6.05
CA PRO A 31 -16.34 -3.13 6.41
C PRO A 31 -17.14 -2.16 5.51
N THR A 32 -17.66 -1.09 6.12
CA THR A 32 -18.32 0.01 5.39
C THR A 32 -17.31 1.00 4.80
N ASP A 33 -16.14 1.11 5.42
CA ASP A 33 -15.04 1.93 4.96
C ASP A 33 -14.09 1.12 4.06
N SER A 34 -13.24 1.82 3.30
CA SER A 34 -12.25 1.16 2.45
C SER A 34 -11.29 0.28 3.25
N THR A 35 -11.05 -0.93 2.75
CA THR A 35 -10.01 -1.82 3.29
C THR A 35 -8.68 -1.49 2.62
N ILE A 36 -7.70 -1.02 3.39
CA ILE A 36 -6.40 -0.59 2.87
C ILE A 36 -5.35 -1.66 3.14
N VAL A 37 -4.67 -2.13 2.08
CA VAL A 37 -3.49 -2.99 2.16
C VAL A 37 -2.26 -2.14 1.83
N THR A 38 -1.46 -1.80 2.85
CA THR A 38 -0.31 -0.91 2.69
C THR A 38 1.01 -1.68 2.59
N TYR A 39 1.85 -1.26 1.65
CA TYR A 39 3.26 -1.60 1.57
C TYR A 39 4.13 -0.41 1.99
N TYR A 40 5.13 -0.71 2.82
CA TYR A 40 6.23 0.19 3.10
C TYR A 40 7.53 -0.43 2.55
N PRO A 41 8.31 0.31 1.74
CA PRO A 41 9.67 -0.07 1.39
C PRO A 41 10.53 -0.33 2.62
N GLU A 42 11.59 -1.11 2.44
CA GLU A 42 12.63 -1.26 3.47
C GLU A 42 13.42 0.05 3.62
N GLN A 43 14.14 0.20 4.74
CA GLN A 43 14.88 1.44 5.03
C GLN A 43 15.89 1.76 3.92
N GLY A 44 16.02 3.04 3.60
CA GLY A 44 16.93 3.56 2.57
C GLY A 44 17.02 5.09 2.67
N THR A 45 17.72 5.73 1.74
CA THR A 45 17.65 7.19 1.62
C THR A 45 16.28 7.61 1.08
N ASP A 46 15.85 8.85 1.31
CA ASP A 46 14.59 9.36 0.75
C ASP A 46 14.53 9.17 -0.78
N ASP A 47 15.66 9.32 -1.47
CA ASP A 47 15.78 9.07 -2.92
C ASP A 47 15.57 7.60 -3.29
N ASP A 48 16.17 6.66 -2.54
CA ASP A 48 15.98 5.22 -2.75
C ASP A 48 14.51 4.82 -2.53
N LEU A 49 13.89 5.37 -1.48
CA LEU A 49 12.49 5.14 -1.14
C LEU A 49 11.56 5.68 -2.24
N CYS A 50 11.80 6.90 -2.73
CA CYS A 50 11.03 7.48 -3.84
C CYS A 50 11.20 6.66 -5.12
N ALA A 51 12.43 6.27 -5.46
CA ALA A 51 12.71 5.49 -6.66
C ALA A 51 12.01 4.12 -6.67
N GLU A 52 11.90 3.47 -5.51
CA GLU A 52 11.11 2.24 -5.39
C GLU A 52 9.62 2.49 -5.66
N ILE A 53 9.04 3.54 -5.06
CA ILE A 53 7.63 3.89 -5.29
C ILE A 53 7.38 4.26 -6.75
N ASP A 54 8.26 5.03 -7.38
CA ASP A 54 8.16 5.42 -8.80
C ASP A 54 8.23 4.19 -9.73
N ARG A 55 9.10 3.23 -9.43
CA ARG A 55 9.16 1.96 -10.16
C ARG A 55 7.83 1.20 -10.08
N ILE A 56 7.20 1.16 -8.91
CA ILE A 56 5.90 0.50 -8.74
C ILE A 56 4.79 1.31 -9.42
N ALA A 57 4.88 2.64 -9.41
CA ALA A 57 3.96 3.54 -10.09
C ALA A 57 3.91 3.24 -11.60
N ALA A 58 5.09 3.09 -12.21
CA ALA A 58 5.23 2.70 -13.61
C ALA A 58 4.61 1.33 -13.91
N LEU A 59 4.84 0.33 -13.05
CA LEU A 59 4.23 -1.01 -13.19
C LEU A 59 2.70 -0.98 -13.06
N CYS A 60 2.19 -0.11 -12.20
CA CYS A 60 0.76 0.00 -11.92
C CYS A 60 0.02 0.96 -12.86
N GLY A 61 0.74 1.78 -13.63
CA GLY A 61 0.15 2.85 -14.44
C GLY A 61 -0.55 3.91 -13.60
N THR A 62 0.01 4.25 -12.44
CA THR A 62 -0.53 5.25 -11.50
C THR A 62 0.53 6.31 -11.19
N SER A 63 0.16 7.37 -10.49
CA SER A 63 1.04 8.49 -10.11
C SER A 63 0.98 8.76 -8.61
N VAL A 64 2.03 9.41 -8.10
CA VAL A 64 2.16 9.76 -6.69
C VAL A 64 1.10 10.78 -6.26
N ASP A 65 0.52 10.59 -5.08
CA ASP A 65 -0.39 11.53 -4.46
C ASP A 65 0.38 12.68 -3.79
N LEU A 66 0.57 13.76 -4.55
CA LEU A 66 1.29 14.95 -4.09
C LEU A 66 0.63 15.64 -2.88
N ARG A 67 -0.63 15.35 -2.57
CA ARG A 67 -1.34 15.93 -1.41
C ARG A 67 -0.78 15.39 -0.09
N LEU A 68 -0.17 14.21 -0.12
CA LEU A 68 0.39 13.55 1.06
C LEU A 68 1.87 13.87 1.29
N LEU A 69 2.53 14.47 0.29
CA LEU A 69 3.94 14.85 0.36
C LEU A 69 4.28 15.82 1.51
N PRO A 70 3.44 16.84 1.86
CA PRO A 70 3.69 17.69 3.03
C PRO A 70 3.65 16.94 4.37
N LEU A 71 3.05 15.75 4.41
CA LEU A 71 3.07 14.84 5.57
C LEU A 71 4.28 13.88 5.53
N GLY A 72 5.16 14.08 4.55
CA GLY A 72 6.28 13.19 4.22
C GLY A 72 5.86 11.79 3.79
N LEU A 73 4.64 11.65 3.26
CA LEU A 73 4.16 10.40 2.69
C LEU A 73 4.25 10.49 1.16
N TYR A 74 5.11 9.65 0.59
CA TYR A 74 5.27 9.51 -0.85
C TYR A 74 4.52 8.24 -1.29
N THR A 75 3.26 8.42 -1.67
CA THR A 75 2.29 7.32 -1.81
C THR A 75 1.75 7.23 -3.22
N ILE A 76 1.64 6.00 -3.72
CA ILE A 76 0.74 5.65 -4.82
C ILE A 76 -0.34 4.70 -4.32
N SER A 77 -1.49 4.71 -4.97
CA SER A 77 -2.57 3.78 -4.66
C SER A 77 -3.24 3.21 -5.91
N ARG A 78 -3.88 2.06 -5.72
CA ARG A 78 -4.76 1.45 -6.71
C ARG A 78 -5.98 0.83 -6.02
N CYS A 79 -7.16 1.13 -6.54
CA CYS A 79 -8.43 0.68 -5.97
C CYS A 79 -9.03 -0.49 -6.77
N PHE A 80 -9.61 -1.44 -6.05
CA PHE A 80 -10.39 -2.58 -6.55
C PHE A 80 -11.75 -2.58 -5.83
N GLY A 81 -12.63 -1.66 -6.22
CA GLY A 81 -13.82 -1.34 -5.42
C GLY A 81 -13.41 -0.76 -4.06
N PRO A 82 -13.98 -1.23 -2.93
CA PRO A 82 -13.65 -0.74 -1.59
C PRO A 82 -12.28 -1.24 -1.08
N VAL A 83 -11.59 -2.11 -1.81
CA VAL A 83 -10.25 -2.60 -1.43
C VAL A 83 -9.19 -1.73 -2.11
N HIS A 84 -8.37 -1.06 -1.31
CA HIS A 84 -7.31 -0.18 -1.77
C HIS A 84 -5.96 -0.83 -1.50
N VAL A 85 -5.05 -0.80 -2.47
CA VAL A 85 -3.66 -1.16 -2.27
C VAL A 85 -2.83 0.12 -2.33
N GLU A 86 -2.03 0.34 -1.31
CA GLU A 86 -1.18 1.53 -1.20
C GLU A 86 0.29 1.11 -1.08
N TRP A 87 1.15 1.85 -1.76
CA TRP A 87 2.60 1.74 -1.62
C TRP A 87 3.11 3.11 -1.18
N THR A 88 3.64 3.16 0.04
CA THR A 88 3.96 4.42 0.74
C THR A 88 5.39 4.38 1.25
N ALA A 89 6.20 5.33 0.80
CA ALA A 89 7.46 5.68 1.45
C ALA A 89 7.21 6.77 2.50
N ILE A 90 7.86 6.62 3.67
CA ILE A 90 7.87 7.64 4.73
C ILE A 90 9.21 8.37 4.63
N LEU A 91 9.15 9.63 4.21
CA LEU A 91 10.32 10.46 3.97
C LEU A 91 10.76 11.20 5.24
N SER A 92 12.03 11.59 5.28
CA SER A 92 12.64 12.29 6.41
C SER A 92 12.01 13.67 6.67
N ILE A 93 11.36 14.28 5.67
CA ILE A 93 10.59 15.52 5.81
C ILE A 93 9.38 15.39 6.75
N ALA A 94 8.89 14.15 6.99
CA ALA A 94 7.84 13.88 7.98
C ALA A 94 8.30 14.11 9.43
N LYS A 95 9.63 14.15 9.68
CA LYS A 95 10.17 14.33 11.02
C LYS A 95 9.97 15.79 11.43
N PRO A 96 9.20 16.11 12.50
CA PRO A 96 9.08 17.49 12.96
C PRO A 96 10.47 18.03 13.27
N PRO A 97 10.77 19.30 12.96
CA PRO A 97 12.02 19.91 13.39
C PRO A 97 12.09 19.76 14.90
N HIS A 98 13.18 19.16 15.40
CA HIS A 98 13.42 19.10 16.84
C HIS A 98 13.28 20.52 17.39
N GLY A 99 12.38 20.67 18.37
CA GLY A 99 12.07 21.94 19.00
C GLY A 99 13.36 22.65 19.41
N SER A 100 13.44 23.92 19.04
CA SER A 100 14.48 24.86 19.44
C SER A 100 14.47 25.11 20.95
#